data_AF-A0A2S5L635-F1
#
_entry.id   AF-A0A2S5L635-F1
#
_cell.length_a   1.000
_cell.length_b   1.000
_cell.length_c   1.000
_cell.angle_alpha   90.00
_cell.angle_beta   90.00
_cell.angle_gamma   90.00
#
_symmetry.space_group_name_H-M   'P 1'
#
loop_
_entity.id
_entity.type
_entity.pdbx_description
1 polymer ?
#
loop_
_entity_poly.entity_id
_entity_poly.type
_entity_poly.pdbx_seq_one_letter_code
_entity_poly.pdbx_strand_id
1 'polypeptide(L)'
;MSEVQPFKPEDFKNTYLVVWVILAFVGTVIGLNVPFFSLNDSQILYLSSTSAQVTAGIYGLTLTGFLFFRTELSREASEDESLVEVIDELKSRYFYHLIYVSGLMGLTLALSNIVISQLSSANIGLTVVLLNASQSAYAVTLCAIVYFIFDVVSPRKVQRASQKMQDTIDPSREIAKPGNLESFLRNYNRIESLLQDTTMVYDIQKPSQFESRANRISNTRLVDFLLKSERISKSLYTKLRELITLRNAIIHGAEPVVSDQLAAESEFIKNELEEALLNNSNVQEP
;
A
#
# COMPACT_ATOMS: atom_id res chain seq x y z
N MET A 1 4.53 7.64 -28.12
CA MET A 1 3.67 7.04 -27.07
C MET A 1 4.37 7.34 -25.76
N SER A 2 3.83 8.28 -24.98
CA SER A 2 4.48 8.80 -23.77
C SER A 2 4.56 7.71 -22.70
N GLU A 3 5.75 7.49 -22.17
CA GLU A 3 6.00 6.71 -20.95
C GLU A 3 5.01 7.12 -19.86
N VAL A 4 4.13 6.20 -19.48
CA VAL A 4 3.34 6.33 -18.27
C VAL A 4 4.24 5.85 -17.14
N GLN A 5 5.04 6.77 -16.58
CA GLN A 5 5.80 6.45 -15.37
C GLN A 5 4.83 6.00 -14.26
N PRO A 6 5.20 5.00 -13.45
CA PRO A 6 4.38 4.55 -12.34
C PRO A 6 4.20 5.68 -11.32
N PHE A 7 2.99 6.24 -11.30
CA PHE A 7 2.59 7.37 -10.46
C PHE A 7 2.83 7.06 -8.97
N LYS A 8 3.67 7.85 -8.31
CA LYS A 8 4.04 7.57 -6.91
C LYS A 8 2.93 8.05 -5.96
N PRO A 9 2.74 7.40 -4.80
CA PRO A 9 1.75 7.84 -3.79
C PRO A 9 1.96 9.28 -3.31
N GLU A 10 3.19 9.79 -3.44
CA GLU A 10 3.60 11.15 -3.07
C GLU A 10 3.07 12.20 -4.06
N ASP A 11 2.96 11.85 -5.35
CA ASP A 11 2.42 12.71 -6.39
C ASP A 11 0.93 12.99 -6.17
N PHE A 12 0.22 12.04 -5.56
CA PHE A 12 -1.21 12.14 -5.26
C PHE A 12 -1.51 13.19 -4.18
N LYS A 13 -0.64 13.30 -3.16
CA LYS A 13 -0.81 14.27 -2.06
C LYS A 13 -0.63 15.72 -2.54
N ASN A 14 0.36 15.94 -3.40
CA ASN A 14 0.64 17.26 -3.95
C ASN A 14 -0.46 17.69 -4.93
N THR A 15 -1.04 16.75 -5.67
CA THR A 15 -2.08 17.04 -6.67
C THR A 15 -3.32 17.69 -6.04
N TYR A 16 -3.90 17.11 -4.98
CA TYR A 16 -5.11 17.68 -4.38
C TYR A 16 -4.88 19.03 -3.72
N LEU A 17 -3.74 19.23 -3.06
CA LEU A 17 -3.41 20.52 -2.46
C LEU A 17 -3.22 21.59 -3.53
N VAL A 18 -2.53 21.27 -4.62
CA VAL A 18 -2.36 22.19 -5.76
C VAL A 18 -3.71 22.53 -6.39
N VAL A 19 -4.55 21.53 -6.64
CA VAL A 19 -5.91 21.74 -7.17
C VAL A 19 -6.73 22.60 -6.23
N TRP A 20 -6.68 22.34 -4.92
CA TRP A 20 -7.39 23.14 -3.92
C TRP A 20 -6.95 24.61 -3.95
N VAL A 21 -5.63 24.86 -3.92
CA VAL A 21 -5.08 26.23 -3.96
C VAL A 21 -5.46 26.95 -5.24
N ILE A 22 -5.40 26.27 -6.39
CA ILE A 22 -5.80 26.85 -7.69
C ILE A 22 -7.29 27.21 -7.67
N LEU A 23 -8.16 26.29 -7.26
CA LEU A 23 -9.61 26.53 -7.20
C LEU A 23 -9.94 27.66 -6.23
N ALA A 24 -9.32 27.68 -5.05
CA ALA A 24 -9.53 28.72 -4.05
C ALA A 24 -9.05 30.09 -4.56
N PHE A 25 -7.88 30.15 -5.20
CA PHE A 25 -7.32 31.38 -5.75
C PHE A 25 -8.18 31.92 -6.89
N VAL A 26 -8.51 31.10 -7.87
CA VAL A 26 -9.35 31.49 -9.02
C VAL A 26 -10.74 31.92 -8.54
N GLY A 27 -11.35 31.13 -7.64
CA GLY A 27 -12.66 31.47 -7.05
C GLY A 27 -12.63 32.80 -6.30
N THR A 28 -11.56 33.07 -5.55
CA THR A 28 -11.38 34.35 -4.84
C THR A 28 -11.21 35.53 -5.79
N VAL A 29 -10.36 35.40 -6.82
CA VAL A 29 -10.15 36.47 -7.81
C VAL A 29 -11.46 36.80 -8.53
N ILE A 30 -12.22 35.79 -8.92
CA ILE A 30 -13.53 35.97 -9.54
C ILE A 30 -14.50 36.61 -8.53
N GLY A 31 -14.58 36.08 -7.30
CA GLY A 31 -15.51 36.54 -6.27
C GLY A 31 -15.30 38.00 -5.84
N LEU A 32 -14.08 38.51 -5.89
CA LEU A 32 -13.77 39.91 -5.54
C LEU A 32 -14.04 40.90 -6.69
N ASN A 33 -13.93 40.47 -7.95
CA ASN A 33 -14.04 41.37 -9.10
C ASN A 33 -15.40 41.28 -9.79
N VAL A 34 -15.86 40.05 -10.10
CA VAL A 34 -17.10 39.78 -10.84
C VAL A 34 -17.77 38.55 -10.22
N PRO A 35 -18.42 38.70 -9.04
CA PRO A 35 -19.01 37.57 -8.35
C PRO A 35 -20.13 36.94 -9.18
N PHE A 36 -20.00 35.65 -9.50
CA PHE A 36 -21.07 34.89 -10.15
C PHE A 36 -22.31 34.74 -9.25
N PHE A 37 -22.09 34.65 -7.94
CA PHE A 37 -23.15 34.51 -6.95
C PHE A 37 -22.95 35.51 -5.82
N SER A 38 -24.01 36.25 -5.49
CA SER A 38 -24.07 37.09 -4.29
C SER A 38 -24.92 36.36 -3.25
N LEU A 39 -24.29 35.92 -2.18
CA LEU A 39 -24.94 35.18 -1.10
C LEU A 39 -25.18 36.07 0.10
N ASN A 40 -26.32 35.88 0.78
CA ASN A 40 -26.58 36.49 2.08
C ASN A 40 -26.04 35.62 3.23
N ASP A 41 -26.06 36.17 4.46
CA ASP A 41 -25.49 35.50 5.63
C ASP A 41 -26.14 34.14 5.91
N SER A 42 -27.46 34.03 5.78
CA SER A 42 -28.17 32.77 5.98
C SER A 42 -27.73 31.72 4.96
N GLN A 43 -27.57 32.10 3.69
CA GLN A 43 -27.10 31.19 2.64
C GLN A 43 -25.66 30.73 2.88
N ILE A 44 -24.77 31.64 3.33
CA ILE A 44 -23.39 31.29 3.69
C ILE A 44 -23.37 30.31 4.88
N LEU A 45 -24.19 30.57 5.91
CA LEU A 45 -24.32 29.70 7.07
C LEU A 45 -24.77 28.29 6.67
N TYR A 46 -25.85 28.19 5.89
CA TYR A 46 -26.36 26.89 5.42
C TYR A 46 -25.33 26.18 4.55
N LEU A 47 -24.69 26.88 3.60
CA LEU A 47 -23.70 26.27 2.71
C LEU A 47 -22.51 25.70 3.48
N SER A 48 -21.92 26.47 4.39
CA SER A 48 -20.78 26.03 5.21
C SER A 48 -21.17 24.91 6.18
N SER A 49 -22.36 24.99 6.80
CA SER A 49 -22.85 23.96 7.73
C SER A 49 -23.14 22.64 7.01
N THR A 50 -23.85 22.67 5.89
CA THR A 50 -24.16 21.48 5.10
C THR A 50 -22.89 20.84 4.54
N SER A 51 -21.93 21.63 4.05
CA SER A 51 -20.64 21.11 3.56
C SER A 51 -19.89 20.33 4.65
N ALA A 52 -19.85 20.89 5.87
CA ALA A 52 -19.23 20.23 7.01
C ALA A 52 -19.95 18.92 7.39
N GLN A 53 -21.27 18.94 7.49
CA GLN A 53 -22.09 17.78 7.86
C GLN A 53 -21.99 16.65 6.83
N VAL A 54 -22.12 16.96 5.54
CA VAL A 54 -22.02 15.97 4.45
C VAL A 54 -20.63 15.33 4.43
N THR A 55 -19.57 16.14 4.56
CA THR A 55 -18.19 15.63 4.60
C THR A 55 -17.97 14.70 5.79
N ALA A 56 -18.43 15.09 6.98
CA ALA A 56 -18.32 14.26 8.18
C ALA A 56 -19.10 12.95 8.05
N GLY A 57 -20.32 13.00 7.50
CA GLY A 57 -21.15 11.81 7.30
C GLY A 57 -20.54 10.81 6.31
N ILE A 58 -20.13 11.28 5.13
CA ILE A 58 -19.50 10.43 4.12
C ILE A 58 -18.17 9.87 4.63
N TYR A 59 -17.37 10.67 5.33
CA TYR A 59 -16.14 10.20 5.94
C TYR A 59 -16.39 9.10 6.99
N GLY A 60 -17.41 9.26 7.84
CA GLY A 60 -17.81 8.23 8.81
C GLY A 60 -18.13 6.89 8.14
N LEU A 61 -18.94 6.91 7.08
CA LEU A 61 -19.26 5.72 6.28
C LEU A 61 -18.01 5.12 5.62
N THR A 62 -17.13 5.96 5.11
CA THR A 62 -15.87 5.55 4.46
C THR A 62 -14.94 4.85 5.45
N LEU A 63 -14.81 5.39 6.67
CA LEU A 63 -14.02 4.79 7.74
C LEU A 63 -14.58 3.43 8.14
N THR A 64 -15.89 3.31 8.32
CA THR A 64 -16.55 2.03 8.61
C THR A 64 -16.31 1.02 7.50
N GLY A 65 -16.50 1.42 6.23
CA GLY A 65 -16.23 0.56 5.07
C GLY A 65 -14.77 0.08 5.01
N PHE A 66 -13.83 0.97 5.29
CA PHE A 66 -12.40 0.63 5.36
C PHE A 66 -12.09 -0.40 6.46
N LEU A 67 -12.70 -0.26 7.65
CA LEU A 67 -12.51 -1.22 8.74
C LEU A 67 -12.97 -2.63 8.36
N PHE A 68 -14.15 -2.75 7.73
CA PHE A 68 -14.62 -4.03 7.21
C PHE A 68 -13.69 -4.60 6.14
N PHE A 69 -13.30 -3.75 5.20
CA PHE A 69 -12.41 -4.13 4.12
C PHE A 69 -11.04 -4.63 4.61
N ARG A 70 -10.46 -3.96 5.59
CA ARG A 70 -9.18 -4.36 6.20
C ARG A 70 -9.28 -5.73 6.88
N THR A 71 -10.40 -6.00 7.56
CA THR A 71 -10.65 -7.30 8.21
C THR A 71 -10.77 -8.39 7.15
N GLU A 72 -11.48 -8.13 6.05
CA GLU A 72 -11.64 -9.08 4.96
C GLU A 72 -10.31 -9.40 4.24
N LEU A 73 -9.50 -8.38 3.95
CA LEU A 73 -8.13 -8.60 3.45
C LEU A 73 -7.30 -9.45 4.40
N SER A 74 -7.43 -9.22 5.71
CA SER A 74 -6.69 -10.00 6.71
C SER A 74 -7.14 -11.46 6.74
N ARG A 75 -8.43 -11.72 6.50
CA ARG A 75 -8.97 -13.06 6.34
C ARG A 75 -8.41 -13.74 5.09
N GLU A 76 -8.42 -13.06 3.95
CA GLU A 76 -7.84 -13.56 2.69
C GLU A 76 -6.36 -13.92 2.84
N ALA A 77 -5.57 -13.07 3.52
CA ALA A 77 -4.15 -13.35 3.83
C ALA A 77 -3.95 -14.54 4.78
N SER A 78 -4.94 -14.85 5.63
CA SER A 78 -4.87 -16.03 6.50
C SER A 78 -5.24 -17.33 5.79
N GLU A 79 -6.01 -17.23 4.69
CA GLU A 79 -6.42 -18.36 3.86
C GLU A 79 -5.36 -18.69 2.80
N ASP A 80 -4.66 -17.68 2.28
CA ASP A 80 -3.54 -17.85 1.35
C ASP A 80 -2.28 -17.12 1.85
N GLU A 81 -1.31 -17.90 2.34
CA GLU A 81 -0.05 -17.40 2.88
C GLU A 81 0.81 -16.67 1.85
N SER A 82 0.67 -17.00 0.56
CA SER A 82 1.42 -16.32 -0.50
C SER A 82 0.93 -14.90 -0.79
N LEU A 83 -0.27 -14.54 -0.31
CA LEU A 83 -0.81 -13.18 -0.43
C LEU A 83 -0.43 -12.25 0.72
N VAL A 84 0.17 -12.77 1.81
CA VAL A 84 0.40 -12.02 3.05
C VAL A 84 1.16 -10.71 2.80
N GLU A 85 2.28 -10.76 2.08
CA GLU A 85 3.13 -9.59 1.83
C GLU A 85 2.43 -8.57 0.93
N VAL A 86 1.76 -9.03 -0.12
CA VAL A 86 1.00 -8.17 -1.04
C VAL A 86 -0.16 -7.48 -0.31
N ILE A 87 -0.88 -8.24 0.52
CA ILE A 87 -2.02 -7.74 1.28
C ILE A 87 -1.57 -6.75 2.35
N ASP A 88 -0.46 -7.00 3.04
CA ASP A 88 0.05 -6.09 4.07
C ASP A 88 0.55 -4.77 3.45
N GLU A 89 1.19 -4.80 2.27
CA GLU A 89 1.50 -3.58 1.51
C GLU A 89 0.22 -2.81 1.16
N LEU A 90 -0.80 -3.53 0.68
CA LEU A 90 -2.07 -2.93 0.29
C LEU A 90 -2.79 -2.26 1.48
N LYS A 91 -2.83 -2.92 2.64
CA LYS A 91 -3.36 -2.36 3.89
C LYS A 91 -2.61 -1.09 4.29
N SER A 92 -1.29 -1.12 4.23
CA SER A 92 -0.42 0.03 4.56
C SER A 92 -0.72 1.22 3.63
N ARG A 93 -0.73 0.99 2.31
CA ARG A 93 -1.04 2.00 1.29
C ARG A 93 -2.41 2.65 1.53
N TYR A 94 -3.44 1.85 1.77
CA TYR A 94 -4.78 2.38 2.00
C TYR A 94 -4.91 3.08 3.35
N PHE A 95 -4.21 2.63 4.38
CA PHE A 95 -4.15 3.33 5.67
C PHE A 95 -3.53 4.73 5.51
N TYR A 96 -2.45 4.87 4.74
CA TYR A 96 -1.87 6.19 4.44
C TYR A 96 -2.81 7.08 3.62
N HIS A 97 -3.53 6.52 2.65
CA HIS A 97 -4.56 7.27 1.91
C HIS A 97 -5.68 7.73 2.84
N LEU A 98 -6.13 6.87 3.77
CA LEU A 98 -7.15 7.20 4.74
C LEU A 98 -6.69 8.36 5.63
N ILE A 99 -5.49 8.30 6.22
CA ILE A 99 -4.92 9.40 7.03
C ILE A 99 -4.94 10.72 6.25
N TYR A 100 -4.54 10.68 4.98
CA TYR A 100 -4.53 11.87 4.14
C TYR A 100 -5.94 12.45 3.93
N VAL A 101 -6.92 11.60 3.61
CA VAL A 101 -8.33 12.00 3.49
C VAL A 101 -8.87 12.54 4.82
N SER A 102 -8.50 11.94 5.95
CA SER A 102 -8.86 12.44 7.29
C SER A 102 -8.33 13.85 7.53
N GLY A 103 -7.09 14.13 7.09
CA GLY A 103 -6.49 15.47 7.19
C GLY A 103 -7.24 16.51 6.36
N LEU A 104 -7.57 16.19 5.11
CA LEU A 104 -8.37 17.06 4.24
C LEU A 104 -9.79 17.31 4.81
N MET A 105 -10.40 16.29 5.38
CA MET A 105 -11.69 16.40 6.07
C MET A 105 -11.59 17.34 7.28
N GLY A 106 -10.57 17.16 8.14
CA GLY A 106 -10.34 18.04 9.28
C GLY A 106 -10.11 19.49 8.87
N LEU A 107 -9.35 19.73 7.79
CA LEU A 107 -9.16 21.05 7.21
C LEU A 107 -10.47 21.67 6.70
N THR A 108 -11.27 20.89 5.96
CA THR A 108 -12.57 21.33 5.44
C THR A 108 -13.53 21.71 6.57
N LEU A 109 -13.59 20.91 7.64
CA LEU A 109 -14.38 21.22 8.83
C LEU A 109 -13.89 22.50 9.51
N ALA A 110 -12.58 22.66 9.71
CA ALA A 110 -12.00 23.85 10.32
C ALA A 110 -12.33 25.11 9.51
N LEU A 111 -12.10 25.08 8.18
CA LEU A 111 -12.42 26.21 7.30
C LEU A 111 -13.91 26.55 7.30
N SER A 112 -14.79 25.54 7.28
CA SER A 112 -16.24 25.76 7.33
C SER A 112 -16.65 26.45 8.64
N ASN A 113 -16.07 26.05 9.77
CA ASN A 113 -16.33 26.69 11.06
C ASN A 113 -15.75 28.11 11.14
N ILE A 114 -14.58 28.36 10.55
CA ILE A 114 -13.98 29.70 10.48
C ILE A 114 -14.87 30.64 9.64
N VAL A 115 -15.40 30.18 8.50
CA VAL A 115 -16.37 30.97 7.70
C VAL A 115 -17.59 31.35 8.54
N ILE A 116 -18.17 30.39 9.29
CA ILE A 116 -19.33 30.64 10.14
C ILE A 116 -18.99 31.65 11.25
N SER A 117 -17.82 31.53 11.87
CA SER A 117 -17.34 32.47 12.90
C SER A 117 -17.19 33.89 12.36
N GLN A 118 -16.73 34.02 11.11
CA GLN A 118 -16.46 35.30 10.48
C GLN A 118 -17.72 36.03 9.97
N LEU A 119 -18.88 35.37 9.98
CA LEU A 119 -20.13 35.92 9.46
C LEU A 119 -20.58 37.20 10.19
N SER A 120 -20.21 37.34 11.47
CA SER A 120 -20.50 38.54 12.28
C SER A 120 -19.55 39.72 11.99
N SER A 121 -18.51 39.51 11.19
CA SER A 121 -17.49 40.54 10.92
C SER A 121 -17.89 41.47 9.76
N ALA A 122 -17.45 42.72 9.82
CA ALA A 122 -17.67 43.70 8.75
C ALA A 122 -16.75 43.51 7.53
N ASN A 123 -15.81 42.55 7.55
CA ASN A 123 -14.81 42.41 6.49
C ASN A 123 -15.27 41.47 5.38
N ILE A 124 -16.02 42.03 4.42
CA ILE A 124 -16.59 41.32 3.28
C ILE A 124 -15.49 40.61 2.45
N GLY A 125 -14.36 41.27 2.21
CA GLY A 125 -13.28 40.70 1.39
C GLY A 125 -12.70 39.42 2.00
N LEU A 126 -12.47 39.41 3.32
CA LEU A 126 -11.98 38.24 4.02
C LEU A 126 -13.02 37.10 4.03
N THR A 127 -14.31 37.42 4.17
CA THR A 127 -15.40 36.43 4.05
C THR A 127 -15.41 35.78 2.66
N VAL A 128 -15.22 36.55 1.58
CA VAL A 128 -15.14 36.01 0.21
C VAL A 128 -13.95 35.06 0.04
N VAL A 129 -12.77 35.43 0.55
CA VAL A 129 -11.57 34.58 0.50
C VAL A 129 -11.80 33.26 1.24
N LEU A 130 -12.28 33.34 2.49
CA LEU A 130 -12.51 32.16 3.32
C LEU A 130 -13.60 31.25 2.74
N LEU A 131 -14.67 31.82 2.21
CA LEU A 131 -15.76 31.07 1.60
C LEU A 131 -15.26 30.27 0.40
N ASN A 132 -14.54 30.91 -0.52
CA ASN A 132 -13.99 30.21 -1.70
C ASN A 132 -12.96 29.15 -1.31
N ALA A 133 -12.11 29.42 -0.31
CA ALA A 133 -11.17 28.44 0.21
C ALA A 133 -11.87 27.22 0.84
N SER A 134 -12.91 27.47 1.67
CA SER A 134 -13.71 26.43 2.32
C SER A 134 -14.47 25.57 1.31
N GLN A 135 -15.15 26.18 0.35
CA GLN A 135 -15.94 25.46 -0.65
C GLN A 135 -15.06 24.69 -1.64
N SER A 136 -13.88 25.22 -1.98
CA SER A 136 -12.88 24.48 -2.77
C SER A 136 -12.33 23.29 -1.99
N ALA A 137 -12.05 23.44 -0.68
CA ALA A 137 -11.59 22.34 0.16
C ALA A 137 -12.65 21.23 0.25
N TYR A 138 -13.92 21.61 0.38
CA TYR A 138 -15.04 20.68 0.36
C TYR A 138 -15.10 19.87 -0.93
N ALA A 139 -15.06 20.52 -2.09
CA ALA A 139 -15.09 19.84 -3.39
C ALA A 139 -13.91 18.87 -3.56
N VAL A 140 -12.69 19.31 -3.24
CA VAL A 140 -11.49 18.47 -3.32
C VAL A 140 -11.57 17.28 -2.37
N THR A 141 -12.06 17.49 -1.14
CA THR A 141 -12.24 16.42 -0.15
C THR A 141 -13.24 15.37 -0.63
N LEU A 142 -14.37 15.80 -1.22
CA LEU A 142 -15.33 14.87 -1.81
C LEU A 142 -14.71 14.04 -2.93
N CYS A 143 -13.99 14.67 -3.86
CA CYS A 143 -13.29 13.94 -4.92
C CYS A 143 -12.28 12.94 -4.37
N ALA A 144 -11.51 13.32 -3.34
CA ALA A 144 -10.54 12.45 -2.70
C ALA A 144 -11.21 11.23 -2.01
N ILE A 145 -12.35 11.43 -1.34
CA ILE A 145 -13.12 10.33 -0.74
C ILE A 145 -13.67 9.40 -1.83
N VAL A 146 -14.28 9.95 -2.88
CA VAL A 146 -14.83 9.15 -3.99
C VAL A 146 -13.74 8.32 -4.65
N TYR A 147 -12.58 8.92 -4.92
CA TYR A 147 -11.43 8.20 -5.46
C TYR A 147 -10.99 7.07 -4.53
N PHE A 148 -10.85 7.35 -3.24
CA PHE A 148 -10.46 6.34 -2.24
C PHE A 148 -11.42 5.15 -2.24
N ILE A 149 -12.73 5.40 -2.30
CA ILE A 149 -13.75 4.35 -2.39
C ILE A 149 -13.52 3.47 -3.63
N PHE A 150 -13.35 4.08 -4.81
CA PHE A 150 -13.09 3.32 -6.04
C PHE A 150 -11.79 2.52 -5.98
N ASP A 151 -10.73 3.08 -5.41
CA ASP A 151 -9.43 2.40 -5.28
C ASP A 151 -9.52 1.19 -4.34
N VAL A 152 -10.28 1.30 -3.24
CA VAL A 152 -10.50 0.20 -2.28
C VAL A 152 -11.40 -0.91 -2.86
N VAL A 153 -12.42 -0.54 -3.64
CA VAL A 153 -13.39 -1.49 -4.21
C VAL A 153 -12.88 -2.19 -5.48
N SER A 154 -11.84 -1.65 -6.14
CA SER A 154 -11.32 -2.14 -7.42
C SER A 154 -11.13 -3.68 -7.48
N PRO A 155 -11.72 -4.38 -8.49
CA PRO A 155 -11.75 -5.85 -8.57
C PRO A 155 -10.41 -6.52 -8.94
N ARG A 156 -9.30 -5.78 -9.00
CA ARG A 156 -7.96 -6.32 -9.32
C ARG A 156 -6.85 -5.72 -8.45
N LYS A 157 -7.20 -5.28 -7.24
CA LYS A 157 -6.27 -4.60 -6.32
C LYS A 157 -5.08 -5.47 -5.90
N VAL A 158 -5.31 -6.76 -5.62
CA VAL A 158 -4.26 -7.72 -5.27
C VAL A 158 -3.31 -7.92 -6.46
N GLN A 159 -3.85 -8.18 -7.65
CA GLN A 159 -3.06 -8.34 -8.88
C GLN A 159 -2.19 -7.10 -9.18
N ARG A 160 -2.73 -5.89 -9.04
CA ARG A 160 -1.97 -4.64 -9.21
C ARG A 160 -0.89 -4.45 -8.15
N ALA A 161 -1.18 -4.81 -6.90
CA ALA A 161 -0.20 -4.76 -5.82
C ALA A 161 0.92 -5.79 -6.05
N SER A 162 0.59 -7.01 -6.45
CA SER A 162 1.56 -8.04 -6.84
C SER A 162 2.47 -7.57 -7.98
N GLN A 163 1.90 -6.96 -9.04
CA GLN A 163 2.69 -6.41 -10.15
C GLN A 163 3.67 -5.33 -9.68
N LYS A 164 3.20 -4.37 -8.87
CA LYS A 164 4.06 -3.31 -8.35
C LYS A 164 5.21 -3.85 -7.48
N MET A 165 4.94 -4.90 -6.71
CA MET A 165 5.95 -5.59 -5.92
C MET A 165 6.97 -6.30 -6.82
N GLN A 166 6.53 -6.95 -7.88
CA GLN A 166 7.44 -7.52 -8.89
C GLN A 166 8.31 -6.42 -9.52
N ASP A 167 7.76 -5.28 -9.92
CA ASP A 167 8.51 -4.21 -10.58
C ASP A 167 9.52 -3.53 -9.62
N THR A 168 9.27 -3.58 -8.32
CA THR A 168 10.22 -3.06 -7.31
C THR A 168 11.41 -4.00 -7.12
N ILE A 169 11.18 -5.31 -7.18
CA ILE A 169 12.22 -6.34 -6.99
C ILE A 169 12.95 -6.64 -8.31
N ASP A 170 12.24 -6.61 -9.44
CA ASP A 170 12.74 -6.79 -10.80
C ASP A 170 12.45 -5.55 -11.67
N PRO A 171 13.12 -4.42 -11.43
CA PRO A 171 12.89 -3.19 -12.19
C PRO A 171 13.29 -3.32 -13.66
N SER A 172 14.10 -4.33 -14.01
CA SER A 172 14.53 -4.60 -15.38
C SER A 172 13.56 -5.49 -16.16
N ARG A 173 12.47 -5.98 -15.56
CA ARG A 173 11.52 -6.92 -16.18
C ARG A 173 10.97 -6.46 -17.53
N GLU A 174 10.69 -5.16 -17.70
CA GLU A 174 10.13 -4.63 -18.95
C GLU A 174 11.19 -4.38 -20.04
N ILE A 175 12.45 -4.20 -19.64
CA ILE A 175 13.54 -3.75 -20.53
C ILE A 175 14.48 -4.93 -20.88
N ALA A 176 14.67 -5.85 -19.95
CA ALA A 176 15.52 -7.02 -20.09
C ALA A 176 14.81 -8.12 -20.88
N LYS A 177 15.61 -9.01 -21.46
CA LYS A 177 15.07 -10.22 -22.10
C LYS A 177 14.30 -11.04 -21.04
N PRO A 178 13.11 -11.55 -21.39
CA PRO A 178 12.37 -12.43 -20.51
C PRO A 178 13.23 -13.67 -20.25
N GLY A 179 13.58 -13.88 -19.00
CA GLY A 179 14.39 -15.00 -18.58
C GLY A 179 13.62 -16.31 -18.52
N ASN A 180 14.36 -17.40 -18.33
CA ASN A 180 13.76 -18.72 -18.25
C ASN A 180 13.02 -18.91 -16.92
N LEU A 181 11.72 -18.62 -16.92
CA LEU A 181 10.81 -18.81 -15.78
C LEU A 181 10.87 -20.25 -15.23
N GLU A 182 10.98 -21.26 -16.09
CA GLU A 182 11.08 -22.66 -15.65
C GLU A 182 12.36 -22.90 -14.84
N SER A 183 13.48 -22.32 -15.27
CA SER A 183 14.74 -22.40 -14.54
C SER A 183 14.66 -21.70 -13.18
N PHE A 184 14.04 -20.51 -13.14
CA PHE A 184 13.78 -19.80 -11.88
C PHE A 184 12.91 -20.62 -10.93
N LEU A 185 11.78 -21.15 -11.40
CA LEU A 185 10.87 -21.96 -10.58
C LEU A 185 11.54 -23.25 -10.10
N ARG A 186 12.36 -23.90 -10.94
CA ARG A 186 13.12 -25.09 -10.54
C ARG A 186 14.13 -24.77 -9.44
N ASN A 187 14.87 -23.67 -9.58
CA ASN A 187 15.81 -23.21 -8.55
C ASN A 187 15.08 -22.85 -7.25
N TYR A 188 13.93 -22.17 -7.33
CA TYR A 188 13.11 -21.84 -6.17
C TYR A 188 12.59 -23.09 -5.46
N ASN A 189 12.03 -24.05 -6.20
CA ASN A 189 11.51 -25.29 -5.62
C ASN A 189 12.62 -26.06 -4.89
N ARG A 190 13.87 -25.97 -5.38
CA ARG A 190 15.03 -26.54 -4.67
C ARG A 190 15.36 -25.78 -3.39
N ILE A 191 15.35 -24.45 -3.41
CA ILE A 191 15.49 -23.63 -2.20
C ILE A 191 14.41 -23.99 -1.18
N GLU A 192 13.15 -24.09 -1.61
CA GLU A 192 12.02 -24.46 -0.77
C GLU A 192 12.21 -25.84 -0.13
N SER A 193 12.68 -26.84 -0.90
CA SER A 193 12.97 -28.17 -0.35
C SER A 193 14.05 -28.09 0.72
N LEU A 194 15.15 -27.36 0.47
CA LEU A 194 16.25 -27.20 1.43
C LEU A 194 15.81 -26.53 2.74
N LEU A 195 14.94 -25.51 2.65
CA LEU A 195 14.39 -24.83 3.83
C LEU A 195 13.51 -25.77 4.66
N GLN A 196 12.68 -26.57 3.99
CA GLN A 196 11.79 -27.53 4.65
C GLN A 196 12.58 -28.69 5.28
N ASP A 197 13.53 -29.27 4.54
CA ASP A 197 14.39 -30.37 4.99
C ASP A 197 15.21 -29.97 6.22
N THR A 198 15.81 -28.77 6.19
CA THR A 198 16.63 -28.27 7.30
C THR A 198 15.81 -28.07 8.55
N THR A 199 14.55 -27.65 8.43
CA THR A 199 13.71 -27.30 9.60
C THR A 199 12.97 -28.50 10.18
N MET A 200 12.64 -29.52 9.36
CA MET A 200 12.09 -30.79 9.85
C MET A 200 13.03 -31.49 10.85
N VAL A 201 14.35 -31.33 10.67
CA VAL A 201 15.36 -31.85 11.61
C VAL A 201 15.25 -31.19 13.01
N TYR A 202 14.78 -29.94 13.09
CA TYR A 202 14.66 -29.19 14.34
C TYR A 202 13.29 -29.29 15.02
N ASP A 203 12.22 -29.62 14.29
CA ASP A 203 10.87 -29.78 14.86
C ASP A 203 10.76 -31.05 15.74
N ILE A 204 11.68 -32.01 15.56
CA ILE A 204 11.79 -33.23 16.38
C ILE A 204 12.23 -32.92 17.82
N GLN A 205 12.78 -31.73 18.10
CA GLN A 205 13.33 -31.38 19.43
C GLN A 205 12.40 -30.58 20.36
N LYS A 206 11.15 -30.30 19.96
CA LYS A 206 10.17 -29.64 20.86
C LYS A 206 9.05 -30.61 21.27
N PRO A 207 8.88 -30.92 22.56
CA PRO A 207 7.75 -31.74 23.01
C PRO A 207 6.44 -31.01 22.73
N SER A 208 5.57 -31.71 22.02
CA SER A 208 4.23 -31.33 21.59
C SER A 208 3.32 -30.85 22.73
N GLN A 209 2.84 -29.62 22.63
CA GLN A 209 1.61 -29.17 23.32
C GLN A 209 0.61 -28.43 22.42
N PHE A 210 0.84 -28.37 21.10
CA PHE A 210 -0.10 -27.77 20.16
C PHE A 210 -0.37 -28.71 18.98
N GLU A 211 -1.07 -29.81 19.25
CA GLU A 211 -1.83 -30.49 18.22
C GLU A 211 -3.06 -29.64 17.87
N SER A 212 -2.88 -28.66 16.99
CA SER A 212 -4.02 -28.10 16.25
C SER A 212 -3.54 -27.67 14.87
N ARG A 213 -3.91 -28.45 13.83
CA ARG A 213 -3.68 -28.21 12.40
C ARG A 213 -2.23 -27.80 12.07
N ALA A 214 -1.47 -28.68 11.43
CA ALA A 214 -0.18 -28.38 10.84
C ALA A 214 -0.29 -27.20 9.85
N ASN A 215 -0.24 -25.97 10.37
CA ASN A 215 0.07 -24.78 9.60
C ASN A 215 1.51 -24.98 9.18
N ARG A 216 1.69 -25.41 7.93
CA ARG A 216 2.99 -25.49 7.27
C ARG A 216 3.72 -24.18 7.58
N ILE A 217 4.89 -24.26 8.20
CA ILE A 217 5.64 -23.07 8.59
C ILE A 217 6.01 -22.33 7.30
N SER A 218 5.66 -21.05 7.22
CA SER A 218 5.96 -20.20 6.07
C SER A 218 7.44 -20.23 5.71
N ASN A 219 7.77 -20.28 4.41
CA ASN A 219 9.17 -20.25 3.93
C ASN A 219 9.92 -19.03 4.49
N THR A 220 9.21 -17.92 4.63
CA THR A 220 9.66 -16.68 5.25
C THR A 220 10.11 -16.88 6.71
N ARG A 221 9.33 -17.62 7.51
CA ARG A 221 9.69 -17.96 8.90
C ARG A 221 10.85 -18.96 8.97
N LEU A 222 10.94 -19.90 8.02
CA LEU A 222 12.07 -20.84 7.94
C LEU A 222 13.39 -20.08 7.77
N VAL A 223 13.41 -19.09 6.86
CA VAL A 223 14.58 -18.22 6.64
C VAL A 223 14.91 -17.38 7.87
N ASP A 224 13.91 -16.89 8.62
CA ASP A 224 14.12 -16.22 9.90
C ASP A 224 14.78 -17.14 10.95
N PHE A 225 14.39 -18.42 11.01
CA PHE A 225 15.02 -19.40 11.90
C PHE A 225 16.47 -19.68 11.53
N LEU A 226 16.79 -19.76 10.23
CA LEU A 226 18.16 -19.97 9.77
C LEU A 226 19.06 -18.77 10.10
N LEU A 227 18.54 -17.54 10.01
CA LEU A 227 19.29 -16.36 10.42
C LEU A 227 19.52 -16.35 11.93
N LYS A 228 18.48 -16.63 12.74
CA LYS A 228 18.58 -16.67 14.21
C LYS A 228 19.50 -17.76 14.73
N SER A 229 19.64 -18.85 13.97
CA SER A 229 20.58 -19.92 14.28
C SER A 229 21.97 -19.69 13.68
N GLU A 230 22.24 -18.49 13.12
CA GLU A 230 23.50 -18.08 12.50
C GLU A 230 23.97 -19.00 11.35
N ARG A 231 23.05 -19.79 10.77
CA ARG A 231 23.34 -20.72 9.67
C ARG A 231 23.50 -20.03 8.33
N ILE A 232 22.87 -18.87 8.18
CA ILE A 232 22.94 -18.04 6.97
C ILE A 232 23.40 -16.63 7.32
N SER A 233 24.09 -16.01 6.39
CA SER A 233 24.51 -14.62 6.50
C SER A 233 23.30 -13.66 6.37
N LYS A 234 23.44 -12.44 6.91
CA LYS A 234 22.43 -11.39 6.74
C LYS A 234 22.19 -11.03 5.26
N SER A 235 23.23 -11.12 4.42
CA SER A 235 23.09 -10.90 2.97
C SER A 235 22.25 -11.99 2.30
N LEU A 236 22.51 -13.27 2.62
CA LEU A 236 21.73 -14.39 2.08
C LEU A 236 20.29 -14.36 2.57
N TYR A 237 20.06 -13.96 3.82
CA TYR A 237 18.72 -13.71 4.37
C TYR A 237 17.91 -12.72 3.53
N THR A 238 18.49 -11.56 3.21
CA THR A 238 17.81 -10.52 2.42
C THR A 238 17.46 -11.04 1.03
N LYS A 239 18.41 -11.68 0.35
CA LYS A 239 18.20 -12.26 -0.98
C LYS A 239 17.11 -13.35 -0.98
N LEU A 240 17.12 -14.24 0.01
CA LEU A 240 16.09 -15.28 0.15
C LEU A 240 14.71 -14.69 0.40
N ARG A 241 14.61 -13.63 1.23
CA ARG A 241 13.36 -12.90 1.45
C ARG A 241 12.83 -12.32 0.14
N GLU A 242 13.65 -11.57 -0.58
CA GLU A 242 13.27 -10.95 -1.87
C GLU A 242 12.81 -12.00 -2.89
N LEU A 243 13.47 -13.15 -2.95
CA LEU A 243 13.14 -14.23 -3.87
C LEU A 243 11.82 -14.94 -3.50
N ILE A 244 11.56 -15.16 -2.20
CA ILE A 244 10.27 -15.69 -1.72
C ILE A 244 9.14 -14.70 -2.05
N THR A 245 9.34 -13.41 -1.78
CA THR A 245 8.39 -12.34 -2.10
C THR A 245 8.10 -12.29 -3.60
N LEU A 246 9.14 -12.34 -4.43
CA LEU A 246 9.01 -12.32 -5.89
C LEU A 246 8.21 -13.53 -6.40
N ARG A 247 8.53 -14.74 -5.94
CA ARG A 247 7.79 -15.96 -6.32
C ARG A 247 6.31 -15.86 -5.97
N ASN A 248 6.00 -15.37 -4.77
CA ASN A 248 4.62 -15.18 -4.32
C ASN A 248 3.89 -14.13 -5.16
N ALA A 249 4.55 -13.03 -5.50
CA ALA A 249 4.01 -11.99 -6.36
C ALA A 249 3.80 -12.48 -7.81
N ILE A 250 4.66 -13.36 -8.33
CA ILE A 250 4.54 -13.97 -9.67
C ILE A 250 3.30 -14.84 -9.78
N ILE A 251 3.02 -15.67 -8.77
CA ILE A 251 1.92 -16.63 -8.80
C ILE A 251 0.55 -15.94 -8.84
N HIS A 252 0.43 -14.77 -8.24
CA HIS A 252 -0.80 -13.98 -8.18
C HIS A 252 -0.81 -12.76 -9.11
N GLY A 253 0.28 -12.53 -9.84
CA GLY A 253 0.39 -11.49 -10.85
C GLY A 253 -0.32 -11.89 -12.15
N ALA A 254 -0.68 -10.90 -12.99
CA ALA A 254 -1.28 -11.17 -14.30
C ALA A 254 -0.34 -11.86 -15.29
N GLU A 255 0.97 -11.69 -15.09
CA GLU A 255 2.00 -12.10 -16.03
C GLU A 255 3.20 -12.66 -15.25
N PRO A 256 3.49 -13.97 -15.35
CA PRO A 256 4.64 -14.56 -14.70
C PRO A 256 5.88 -14.33 -15.59
N VAL A 257 6.56 -13.20 -15.41
CA VAL A 257 7.79 -12.87 -16.14
C VAL A 257 8.87 -12.50 -15.13
N VAL A 258 10.06 -13.05 -15.36
CA VAL A 258 11.30 -12.73 -14.60
C VAL A 258 12.37 -12.31 -15.59
N SER A 259 13.24 -11.39 -15.21
CA SER A 259 14.40 -11.03 -16.03
C SER A 259 15.46 -12.13 -16.02
N ASP A 260 16.26 -12.22 -17.10
CA ASP A 260 17.41 -13.13 -17.20
C ASP A 260 18.39 -12.98 -16.02
N GLN A 261 18.57 -11.74 -15.52
CA GLN A 261 19.46 -11.45 -14.39
C GLN A 261 18.98 -12.13 -13.11
N LEU A 262 17.68 -12.00 -12.79
CA LEU A 262 17.10 -12.62 -11.60
C LEU A 262 17.00 -14.14 -11.71
N ALA A 263 16.79 -14.67 -12.92
CA ALA A 263 16.87 -16.11 -13.15
C ALA A 263 18.28 -16.65 -12.84
N ALA A 264 19.34 -15.95 -13.27
CA ALA A 264 20.71 -16.31 -12.93
C ALA A 264 21.03 -16.09 -11.44
N GLU A 265 20.53 -15.02 -10.84
CA GLU A 265 20.71 -14.73 -9.42
C GLU A 265 20.04 -15.79 -8.53
N SER A 266 18.89 -16.33 -8.94
CA SER A 266 18.23 -17.45 -8.24
C SER A 266 19.11 -18.69 -8.14
N GLU A 267 19.94 -18.94 -9.15
CA GLU A 267 20.88 -20.06 -9.15
C GLU A 267 22.05 -19.82 -8.19
N PHE A 268 22.57 -18.59 -8.17
CA PHE A 268 23.61 -18.19 -7.22
C PHE A 268 23.12 -18.31 -5.78
N ILE A 269 21.92 -17.80 -5.47
CA ILE A 269 21.32 -17.86 -4.12
C ILE A 269 21.11 -19.32 -3.69
N LYS A 270 20.64 -20.18 -4.60
CA LYS A 270 20.47 -21.61 -4.34
C LYS A 270 21.80 -22.26 -3.97
N ASN A 271 22.86 -22.00 -4.74
CA ASN A 271 24.18 -22.57 -4.47
C ASN A 271 24.76 -22.02 -3.14
N GLU A 272 24.61 -20.72 -2.88
CA GLU A 272 25.04 -20.08 -1.62
C GLU A 272 24.33 -20.69 -0.40
N LEU A 273 23.04 -21.01 -0.52
CA LEU A 273 22.28 -21.70 0.53
C LEU A 273 22.75 -23.15 0.72
N GLU A 274 22.99 -23.90 -0.36
CA GLU A 274 23.50 -25.27 -0.27
C GLU A 274 24.87 -25.30 0.43
N GLU A 275 25.79 -24.39 0.08
CA GLU A 275 27.10 -24.26 0.74
C GLU A 275 26.97 -23.88 2.22
N ALA A 276 26.11 -22.92 2.55
CA ALA A 276 25.90 -22.49 3.93
C ALA A 276 25.35 -23.63 4.81
N LEU A 277 24.45 -24.46 4.26
CA LEU A 277 23.90 -25.60 4.97
C LEU A 277 24.91 -26.74 5.13
N LEU A 278 25.68 -27.06 4.08
CA LEU A 278 26.73 -28.09 4.11
C LEU A 278 27.86 -27.76 5.09
N ASN A 279 28.34 -26.52 5.11
CA ASN A 279 29.41 -26.10 6.01
C ASN A 279 29.01 -26.19 7.48
N ASN A 280 27.74 -26.00 7.81
CA ASN A 280 27.25 -26.07 9.18
C ASN A 280 26.83 -27.50 9.61
N SER A 281 26.63 -28.45 8.68
CA SER A 281 26.45 -29.87 9.01
C SER A 281 27.73 -30.51 9.56
N ASN A 282 28.91 -30.03 9.12
CA ASN A 282 30.22 -30.54 9.55
C ASN A 282 30.69 -30.02 10.92
N VAL A 283 29.93 -29.12 11.57
CA VAL A 283 30.29 -28.50 12.86
C VAL A 283 29.50 -29.12 14.03
N GLN A 284 28.57 -30.06 13.76
CA GLN A 284 27.70 -30.68 14.77
C GLN A 284 28.08 -32.12 15.19
N GLU A 285 29.33 -32.55 14.97
CA GLU A 285 29.88 -33.73 15.65
C GLU A 285 30.92 -33.30 16.70
N PRO A 286 30.56 -33.41 17.98
CA PRO A 286 31.43 -34.04 18.97
C PRO A 286 30.88 -35.37 19.49
#